data_AF-A0A518J258-F1
#
_entry.id   AF-A0A518J258-F1
#
_cell.length_a   1.000
_cell.length_b   1.000
_cell.length_c   1.000
_cell.angle_alpha   90.00
_cell.angle_beta   90.00
_cell.angle_gamma   90.00
#
_symmetry.space_group_name_H-M   'P 1'
#
loop_
_entity.id
_entity.type
_entity.pdbx_description
1 polymer ?
#
loop_
_entity_poly.entity_id
_entity_poly.type
_entity_poly.pdbx_seq_one_letter_code
_entity_poly.pdbx_strand_id
1 'polypeptide(L)'
;MRATLPTSGCTEPSNLNSRGVAISRDANFGNPLIPKLNHLPRCLGRPEMSQFASAEASPRSPFALRCAARTLGLVVLTLLVAGCGRSDQITSYTIPTTVPESLVQQDRMLGGIVPGTEKVWFYKLVSDVDAVSAIEAPFKEWVQQLKYEDGTPQLEVPEDWKRIAPGMMQHAKFQIPAGERMIEMSVAELGRNGDWDEQVLANVNRWRGQMALPPETEKYAGGEALQLDDPPSDAQAIWVSIDGVFKSGPSMGGRPPLAGAGGMAPPASAPVAAATPPAAAKYEYELPEGWTVGSAGGMRLAAFNVETDEGAAEVTMIEAGGDVEANIGMWVSQVNAESKPDDAAAVLEAGEEVTVMGITGTRFRLYGEEGGEKAIDVTMVPLEGGSSLFIKMTGAPAAVKAADKPLTEFLHTIKPSANG
;
A
#
# COMPACT_ATOMS: atom_id res chain seq x y z
N MET A 1 36.85 -59.76 25.46
CA MET A 1 37.94 -58.76 25.35
C MET A 1 37.33 -57.46 24.87
N ARG A 2 37.54 -56.35 25.63
CA ARG A 2 37.51 -54.90 25.29
C ARG A 2 36.54 -54.40 24.18
N ALA A 3 35.83 -53.27 24.29
CA ALA A 3 35.63 -52.25 25.31
C ALA A 3 34.43 -51.39 24.87
N THR A 4 33.75 -50.81 25.86
CA THR A 4 32.60 -49.89 25.83
C THR A 4 32.99 -48.46 25.39
N LEU A 5 32.09 -47.77 24.69
CA LEU A 5 32.01 -46.29 24.66
C LEU A 5 30.52 -45.88 24.81
N PRO A 6 30.19 -44.94 25.72
CA PRO A 6 28.80 -44.55 25.98
C PRO A 6 28.38 -43.25 25.27
N THR A 7 27.09 -43.17 24.95
CA THR A 7 26.33 -41.96 24.61
C THR A 7 25.93 -41.23 25.89
N SER A 8 26.26 -39.94 26.01
CA SER A 8 25.78 -39.08 27.10
C SER A 8 24.97 -37.92 26.52
N GLY A 9 23.69 -37.87 26.91
CA GLY A 9 22.81 -36.72 26.73
C GLY A 9 23.18 -35.55 27.66
N CYS A 10 22.80 -34.35 27.25
CA CYS A 10 22.86 -33.15 28.07
C CYS A 10 21.44 -32.59 28.23
N THR A 11 21.05 -32.47 29.50
CA THR A 11 19.82 -31.93 30.07
C THR A 11 19.81 -30.39 30.09
N GLU A 12 18.60 -29.82 30.02
CA GLU A 12 18.25 -28.42 30.36
C GLU A 12 18.69 -28.01 31.77
N PRO A 13 18.78 -26.69 32.03
CA PRO A 13 18.51 -26.14 33.35
C PRO A 13 17.36 -25.13 33.35
N SER A 14 16.42 -25.35 34.28
CA SER A 14 15.32 -24.46 34.62
C SER A 14 15.72 -23.43 35.69
N ASN A 15 15.12 -22.23 35.58
CA ASN A 15 14.69 -21.29 36.62
C ASN A 15 15.67 -20.88 37.74
N LEU A 16 16.00 -19.59 37.77
CA LEU A 16 16.34 -18.85 38.98
C LEU A 16 15.51 -17.57 39.06
N ASN A 17 14.69 -17.52 40.11
CA ASN A 17 13.82 -16.43 40.52
C ASN A 17 14.53 -15.70 41.69
N SER A 18 14.75 -14.40 41.60
CA SER A 18 15.12 -13.58 42.76
C SER A 18 14.63 -12.14 42.62
N ARG A 19 13.74 -11.74 43.54
CA ARG A 19 13.31 -10.36 43.82
C ARG A 19 14.38 -9.62 44.63
N GLY A 20 14.50 -8.29 44.45
CA GLY A 20 15.19 -7.43 45.43
C GLY A 20 15.69 -6.04 44.99
N VAL A 21 14.77 -5.09 44.76
CA VAL A 21 14.74 -3.71 45.33
C VAL A 21 15.93 -2.71 45.15
N ALA A 22 15.58 -1.57 44.53
CA ALA A 22 15.88 -0.14 44.86
C ALA A 22 17.02 0.69 44.19
N ILE A 23 16.55 1.70 43.44
CA ILE A 23 16.82 3.17 43.50
C ILE A 23 18.26 3.68 43.21
N SER A 24 18.42 4.43 42.11
CA SER A 24 18.77 5.87 42.14
C SER A 24 18.69 6.55 40.77
N ARG A 25 18.12 7.75 40.77
CA ARG A 25 18.12 8.78 39.73
C ARG A 25 19.55 9.30 39.47
N ASP A 26 19.87 9.66 38.22
CA ASP A 26 20.10 11.05 37.81
C ASP A 26 20.61 11.18 36.35
N ALA A 27 19.94 12.09 35.64
CA ALA A 27 20.42 13.07 34.66
C ALA A 27 21.31 12.68 33.45
N ASN A 28 20.66 12.67 32.28
CA ASN A 28 20.76 13.67 31.18
C ASN A 28 22.03 13.82 30.30
N PHE A 29 21.73 14.05 29.00
CA PHE A 29 22.52 14.58 27.86
C PHE A 29 23.36 13.65 26.94
N GLY A 30 22.88 13.51 25.69
CA GLY A 30 23.63 14.03 24.52
C GLY A 30 24.13 13.08 23.41
N ASN A 31 23.24 12.73 22.46
CA ASN A 31 23.47 12.51 21.00
C ASN A 31 24.53 11.47 20.48
N PRO A 32 24.52 11.07 19.19
CA PRO A 32 24.52 9.66 18.80
C PRO A 32 25.90 9.15 18.30
N LEU A 33 26.24 7.90 18.65
CA LEU A 33 27.47 7.25 18.21
C LEU A 33 27.26 6.45 16.92
N ILE A 34 28.01 6.86 15.89
CA ILE A 34 28.27 6.16 14.63
C ILE A 34 29.01 4.84 14.90
N PRO A 35 28.60 3.69 14.33
CA PRO A 35 29.33 2.43 14.52
C PRO A 35 30.56 2.37 13.60
N LYS A 36 31.76 2.32 14.21
CA LYS A 36 33.02 2.00 13.53
C LYS A 36 33.12 0.49 13.30
N LEU A 37 33.26 0.10 12.03
CA LEU A 37 33.78 -1.22 11.63
C LEU A 37 35.23 -1.37 12.07
N ASN A 38 35.52 -2.46 12.77
CA ASN A 38 36.86 -3.03 12.89
C ASN A 38 36.76 -4.53 12.59
N HIS A 39 37.60 -5.01 11.68
CA HIS A 39 38.45 -6.21 11.81
C HIS A 39 38.87 -6.71 10.43
N LEU A 40 40.17 -6.62 10.12
CA LEU A 40 40.98 -7.64 9.44
C LEU A 40 42.46 -7.17 9.44
N PRO A 41 43.43 -8.01 9.86
CA PRO A 41 44.84 -7.60 9.99
C PRO A 41 45.63 -7.81 8.69
N ARG A 42 46.42 -6.80 8.30
CA ARG A 42 47.40 -6.85 7.21
C ARG A 42 48.76 -7.35 7.71
N CYS A 43 49.29 -8.36 7.03
CA CYS A 43 50.66 -8.86 7.21
C CYS A 43 51.70 -7.84 6.70
N LEU A 44 52.71 -7.58 7.52
CA LEU A 44 53.91 -6.81 7.20
C LEU A 44 55.00 -7.74 6.62
N GLY A 45 55.61 -7.33 5.52
CA GLY A 45 56.83 -7.93 4.96
C GLY A 45 57.73 -6.84 4.40
N ARG A 46 58.82 -6.55 5.12
CA ARG A 46 59.89 -5.60 4.79
C ARG A 46 61.13 -6.42 4.39
N PRO A 47 61.88 -6.11 3.32
CA PRO A 47 63.22 -6.66 3.16
C PRO A 47 64.28 -5.74 3.76
N GLU A 48 65.26 -6.38 4.38
CA GLU A 48 66.41 -5.80 5.07
C GLU A 48 67.44 -5.14 4.13
N MET A 49 68.12 -4.14 4.69
CA MET A 49 69.39 -3.58 4.21
C MET A 49 70.55 -4.46 4.68
N SER A 50 71.43 -4.85 3.77
CA SER A 50 72.76 -5.37 4.09
C SER A 50 73.83 -4.46 3.46
N GLN A 51 74.61 -3.82 4.33
CA GLN A 51 75.85 -3.09 4.02
C GLN A 51 76.94 -4.07 3.57
N PHE A 52 77.81 -3.68 2.63
CA PHE A 52 79.24 -3.98 2.69
C PHE A 52 80.09 -2.96 1.93
N ALA A 53 81.07 -2.43 2.67
CA ALA A 53 82.44 -2.09 2.29
C ALA A 53 82.75 -0.95 1.31
N SER A 54 83.35 0.09 1.90
CA SER A 54 84.19 1.13 1.29
C SER A 54 85.52 0.58 0.76
N ALA A 55 86.04 1.18 -0.32
CA ALA A 55 87.47 1.20 -0.66
C ALA A 55 87.87 2.62 -1.10
N GLU A 56 89.03 3.06 -0.62
CA GLU A 56 89.53 4.44 -0.61
C GLU A 56 90.18 4.92 -1.93
N ALA A 57 90.27 6.26 -2.00
CA ALA A 57 91.01 7.23 -2.83
C ALA A 57 92.17 6.74 -3.74
N SER A 58 92.48 7.40 -4.88
CA SER A 58 93.05 8.77 -4.98
C SER A 58 93.32 9.19 -6.47
N PRO A 59 93.88 10.38 -6.83
CA PRO A 59 93.28 11.33 -7.79
C PRO A 59 94.10 11.58 -9.08
N ARG A 60 93.51 12.25 -10.09
CA ARG A 60 94.25 13.08 -11.07
C ARG A 60 93.34 13.99 -11.93
N SER A 61 93.47 15.28 -11.63
CA SER A 61 93.58 16.47 -12.50
C SER A 61 92.43 16.89 -13.47
N PRO A 62 92.37 18.19 -13.80
CA PRO A 62 91.15 18.88 -14.21
C PRO A 62 91.12 19.13 -15.72
N PHE A 63 90.05 18.74 -16.40
CA PHE A 63 89.75 19.29 -17.72
C PHE A 63 88.26 19.60 -17.86
N ALA A 64 87.99 20.90 -17.73
CA ALA A 64 87.14 21.66 -18.62
C ALA A 64 85.70 21.19 -18.82
N LEU A 65 84.81 21.87 -18.10
CA LEU A 65 83.69 22.62 -18.69
C LEU A 65 83.77 22.67 -20.23
N ARG A 66 82.93 21.87 -20.90
CA ARG A 66 82.19 22.19 -22.13
C ARG A 66 81.74 20.88 -22.78
N CYS A 67 80.54 20.43 -22.39
CA CYS A 67 79.49 19.94 -23.29
C CYS A 67 78.31 19.37 -22.48
N ALA A 68 77.89 20.07 -21.43
CA ALA A 68 76.63 19.85 -20.73
C ALA A 68 75.39 20.28 -21.56
N ALA A 69 75.52 20.37 -22.89
CA ALA A 69 74.49 20.88 -23.80
C ALA A 69 73.97 19.83 -24.79
N ARG A 70 74.48 18.59 -24.78
CA ARG A 70 73.98 17.49 -25.62
C ARG A 70 73.25 16.38 -24.85
N THR A 71 73.45 16.26 -23.55
CA THR A 71 72.75 15.29 -22.71
C THR A 71 71.41 15.78 -22.16
N LEU A 72 71.17 17.10 -22.14
CA LEU A 72 69.85 17.64 -21.74
C LEU A 72 68.78 17.49 -22.83
N GLY A 73 69.19 17.53 -24.11
CA GLY A 73 68.26 17.34 -25.25
C GLY A 73 67.78 15.90 -25.40
N LEU A 74 68.62 14.92 -25.04
CA LEU A 74 68.25 13.50 -25.14
C LEU A 74 67.30 13.09 -24.01
N VAL A 75 67.49 13.61 -22.79
CA VAL A 75 66.62 13.30 -21.64
C VAL A 75 65.23 13.93 -21.80
N VAL A 76 65.14 15.14 -22.34
CA VAL A 76 63.85 15.82 -22.62
C VAL A 76 63.12 15.18 -23.82
N LEU A 77 63.83 14.64 -24.81
CA LEU A 77 63.21 13.92 -25.94
C LEU A 77 62.74 12.51 -25.55
N THR A 78 63.42 11.80 -24.64
CA THR A 78 62.93 10.51 -24.12
C THR A 78 61.75 10.62 -23.15
N LEU A 79 61.54 11.79 -22.52
CA LEU A 79 60.38 12.03 -21.65
C LEU A 79 59.08 12.33 -22.44
N LEU A 80 59.16 12.59 -23.74
CA LEU A 80 58.00 12.89 -24.60
C LEU A 80 57.39 11.66 -25.31
N VAL A 81 58.04 10.48 -25.24
CA VAL A 81 57.56 9.24 -25.93
C VAL A 81 56.90 8.24 -24.96
N ALA A 82 56.88 8.53 -23.66
CA ALA A 82 56.11 7.74 -22.68
C ALA A 82 54.66 8.26 -22.49
N GLY A 83 54.18 9.10 -23.41
CA GLY A 83 52.80 9.55 -23.47
C GLY A 83 51.95 8.60 -24.31
N CYS A 84 51.44 7.53 -23.69
CA CYS A 84 50.17 6.88 -24.00
C CYS A 84 49.99 5.74 -23.01
N GLY A 85 49.77 6.08 -21.73
CA GLY A 85 49.03 5.17 -20.86
C GLY A 85 47.72 4.86 -21.56
N ARG A 86 47.43 3.58 -21.81
CA ARG A 86 46.09 3.15 -22.21
C ARG A 86 45.16 3.67 -21.12
N SER A 87 44.46 4.77 -21.40
CA SER A 87 43.31 5.19 -20.61
C SER A 87 42.44 3.96 -20.47
N ASP A 88 42.04 3.63 -19.25
CA ASP A 88 41.09 2.57 -18.96
C ASP A 88 40.02 2.60 -20.05
N GLN A 89 40.02 1.60 -20.93
CA GLN A 89 38.98 1.52 -21.94
C GLN A 89 37.70 1.31 -21.16
N ILE A 90 36.92 2.39 -21.02
CA ILE A 90 35.57 2.32 -20.50
C ILE A 90 34.87 1.34 -21.44
N THR A 91 34.75 0.10 -20.97
CA THR A 91 34.03 -0.92 -21.69
C THR A 91 32.57 -0.55 -21.47
N SER A 92 32.05 0.30 -22.36
CA SER A 92 30.63 0.63 -22.39
C SER A 92 29.91 -0.63 -22.84
N TYR A 93 29.47 -1.43 -21.88
CA TYR A 93 28.55 -2.51 -22.14
C TYR A 93 27.13 -1.93 -22.11
N THR A 94 26.48 -1.96 -23.26
CA THR A 94 25.04 -1.68 -23.33
C THR A 94 24.33 -2.91 -22.83
N ILE A 95 23.88 -2.89 -21.57
CA ILE A 95 22.91 -3.87 -21.09
C ILE A 95 21.61 -3.59 -21.86
N PRO A 96 21.06 -4.56 -22.59
CA PRO A 96 19.71 -4.41 -23.14
C PRO A 96 18.76 -4.11 -21.98
N THR A 97 18.16 -2.93 -21.97
CA THR A 97 17.16 -2.54 -20.97
C THR A 97 15.82 -3.24 -21.18
N THR A 98 15.70 -4.03 -22.25
CA THR A 98 14.57 -4.90 -22.51
C THR A 98 14.75 -6.18 -21.69
N VAL A 99 13.95 -6.32 -20.64
CA VAL A 99 13.81 -7.57 -19.89
C VAL A 99 13.43 -8.69 -20.89
N PRO A 100 14.18 -9.81 -20.95
CA PRO A 100 13.83 -10.96 -21.78
C PRO A 100 12.36 -11.37 -21.52
N GLU A 101 11.59 -11.73 -22.55
CA GLU A 101 10.19 -12.17 -22.37
C GLU A 101 10.04 -13.29 -21.34
N SER A 102 11.04 -14.15 -21.19
CA SER A 102 11.10 -15.22 -20.18
C SER A 102 11.25 -14.74 -18.73
N LEU A 103 11.59 -13.46 -18.53
CA LEU A 103 11.72 -12.80 -17.22
C LEU A 103 10.61 -11.76 -16.98
N VAL A 104 9.72 -11.56 -17.96
CA VAL A 104 8.51 -10.76 -17.76
C VAL A 104 7.59 -11.59 -16.88
N GLN A 105 7.39 -11.14 -15.64
CA GLN A 105 6.46 -11.76 -14.70
C GLN A 105 5.09 -11.84 -15.38
N GLN A 106 4.63 -13.06 -15.60
CA GLN A 106 3.29 -13.32 -16.09
C GLN A 106 2.38 -13.40 -14.87
N ASP A 107 1.32 -12.62 -14.93
CA ASP A 107 0.24 -12.65 -13.97
C ASP A 107 -0.95 -13.37 -14.59
N ARG A 108 -1.77 -13.99 -13.74
CA ARG A 108 -3.07 -14.51 -14.11
C ARG A 108 -4.16 -13.77 -13.34
N MET A 109 -5.21 -13.41 -14.05
CA MET A 109 -6.46 -12.93 -13.45
C MET A 109 -7.52 -14.02 -13.57
N LEU A 110 -8.12 -14.38 -12.43
CA LEU A 110 -9.33 -15.20 -12.40
C LEU A 110 -10.53 -14.33 -12.04
N GLY A 111 -11.66 -14.62 -12.67
CA GLY A 111 -12.89 -13.88 -12.47
C GLY A 111 -14.14 -14.72 -12.65
N GLY A 112 -15.00 -14.78 -11.64
CA GLY A 112 -16.38 -15.23 -11.75
C GLY A 112 -17.31 -14.04 -11.94
N ILE A 113 -18.15 -14.08 -12.98
CA ILE A 113 -19.20 -13.09 -13.24
C ILE A 113 -20.55 -13.78 -13.11
N VAL A 114 -21.28 -13.49 -12.03
CA VAL A 114 -22.55 -14.13 -11.71
C VAL A 114 -23.69 -13.12 -11.82
N PRO A 115 -24.64 -13.30 -12.77
CA PRO A 115 -25.78 -12.41 -12.91
C PRO A 115 -26.86 -12.72 -11.87
N GLY A 116 -27.17 -11.74 -11.02
CA GLY A 116 -28.43 -11.69 -10.28
C GLY A 116 -29.54 -11.02 -11.11
N THR A 117 -30.70 -10.80 -10.48
CA THR A 117 -31.85 -10.14 -11.11
C THR A 117 -31.57 -8.67 -11.40
N GLU A 118 -31.08 -7.93 -10.42
CA GLU A 118 -30.80 -6.47 -10.51
C GLU A 118 -29.30 -6.14 -10.51
N LYS A 119 -28.49 -7.04 -9.97
CA LYS A 119 -27.05 -6.83 -9.77
C LYS A 119 -26.24 -7.92 -10.46
N VAL A 120 -24.98 -7.63 -10.74
CA VAL A 120 -23.99 -8.58 -11.23
C VAL A 120 -22.89 -8.68 -10.18
N TRP A 121 -22.61 -9.90 -9.75
CA TRP A 121 -21.56 -10.22 -8.78
C TRP A 121 -20.27 -10.58 -9.50
N PHE A 122 -19.17 -9.96 -9.05
CA PHE A 122 -17.83 -10.18 -9.58
C PHE A 122 -16.94 -10.72 -8.47
N TYR A 123 -16.39 -11.91 -8.67
CA TYR A 123 -15.41 -12.54 -7.79
C TYR A 123 -14.09 -12.54 -8.53
N LYS A 124 -13.09 -11.82 -8.03
CA LYS A 124 -11.87 -11.59 -8.80
C LYS A 124 -10.62 -11.66 -7.94
N LEU A 125 -9.58 -12.29 -8.47
CA LEU A 125 -8.22 -12.26 -7.92
C LEU A 125 -7.19 -12.12 -9.03
N VAL A 126 -6.02 -11.61 -8.69
CA VAL A 126 -4.87 -11.47 -9.62
C VAL A 126 -3.59 -11.74 -8.85
N SER A 127 -2.70 -12.56 -9.40
CA SER A 127 -1.35 -12.76 -8.88
C SER A 127 -0.46 -13.36 -9.95
N ASP A 128 0.78 -13.74 -9.59
CA ASP A 128 1.64 -14.51 -10.48
C ASP A 128 0.98 -15.85 -10.86
N VAL A 129 1.27 -16.34 -12.07
CA VAL A 129 0.62 -17.53 -12.65
C VAL A 129 0.73 -18.76 -11.74
N ASP A 130 1.85 -18.94 -11.03
CA ASP A 130 2.07 -20.09 -10.15
C ASP A 130 1.16 -20.05 -8.92
N ALA A 131 1.07 -18.90 -8.25
CA ALA A 131 0.17 -18.70 -7.11
C ALA A 131 -1.30 -18.89 -7.52
N VAL A 132 -1.70 -18.33 -8.67
CA VAL A 132 -3.07 -18.48 -9.15
C VAL A 132 -3.38 -19.92 -9.53
N SER A 133 -2.45 -20.62 -10.19
CA SER A 133 -2.64 -22.03 -10.56
C SER A 133 -2.84 -22.93 -9.33
N ALA A 134 -2.23 -22.59 -8.20
CA ALA A 134 -2.39 -23.34 -6.95
C ALA A 134 -3.81 -23.21 -6.35
N ILE A 135 -4.52 -22.11 -6.61
CA ILE A 135 -5.85 -21.81 -6.03
C ILE A 135 -6.99 -21.88 -7.06
N GLU A 136 -6.71 -22.01 -8.35
CA GLU A 136 -7.72 -21.89 -9.41
C GLU A 136 -8.89 -22.86 -9.23
N ALA A 137 -8.60 -24.14 -8.99
CA ALA A 137 -9.63 -25.16 -8.78
C ALA A 137 -10.49 -24.91 -7.53
N PRO A 138 -9.93 -24.75 -6.31
CA PRO A 138 -10.74 -24.47 -5.12
C PRO A 138 -11.48 -23.13 -5.21
N PHE A 139 -10.90 -22.11 -5.86
CA PHE A 139 -11.59 -20.84 -6.09
C PHE A 139 -12.79 -20.99 -7.03
N LYS A 140 -12.62 -21.70 -8.15
CA LYS A 140 -13.73 -21.97 -9.08
C LYS A 140 -14.83 -22.77 -8.40
N GLU A 141 -14.48 -23.85 -7.70
CA GLU A 141 -15.43 -24.68 -6.95
C GLU A 141 -16.19 -23.88 -5.91
N TRP A 142 -15.50 -23.02 -5.15
CA TRP A 142 -16.13 -22.13 -4.19
C TRP A 142 -17.18 -21.22 -4.85
N VAL A 143 -16.85 -20.57 -5.98
CA VAL A 143 -17.83 -19.74 -6.72
C VAL A 143 -19.03 -20.56 -7.20
N GLN A 144 -18.82 -21.83 -7.62
CA GLN A 144 -19.90 -22.71 -8.07
C GLN A 144 -20.90 -23.09 -6.97
N GLN A 145 -20.41 -23.24 -5.74
CA GLN A 145 -21.19 -23.68 -4.58
C GLN A 145 -21.83 -22.53 -3.80
N LEU A 146 -21.58 -21.27 -4.19
CA LEU A 146 -22.16 -20.11 -3.51
C LEU A 146 -23.69 -20.15 -3.57
N LYS A 147 -24.30 -19.88 -2.42
CA LYS A 147 -25.74 -19.68 -2.27
C LYS A 147 -26.08 -18.21 -2.27
N TYR A 148 -27.30 -17.89 -2.66
CA TYR A 148 -27.77 -16.51 -2.71
C TYR A 148 -29.08 -16.37 -1.93
N GLU A 149 -29.10 -15.46 -0.94
CA GLU A 149 -30.32 -15.08 -0.22
C GLU A 149 -30.71 -13.66 -0.63
N ASP A 150 -31.95 -13.48 -1.06
CA ASP A 150 -32.45 -12.20 -1.58
C ASP A 150 -31.54 -11.54 -2.64
N GLY A 151 -30.88 -12.36 -3.46
CA GLY A 151 -29.95 -11.92 -4.51
C GLY A 151 -28.55 -11.53 -4.00
N THR A 152 -28.25 -11.72 -2.71
CA THR A 152 -26.95 -11.46 -2.08
C THR A 152 -26.21 -12.78 -1.81
N PRO A 153 -24.92 -12.91 -2.17
CA PRO A 153 -24.17 -14.13 -1.96
C PRO A 153 -23.86 -14.35 -0.49
N GLN A 154 -24.05 -15.58 -0.04
CA GLN A 154 -23.59 -16.05 1.26
C GLN A 154 -22.12 -16.44 1.14
N LEU A 155 -21.25 -15.52 1.56
CA LEU A 155 -19.81 -15.62 1.40
C LEU A 155 -19.15 -16.44 2.52
N GLU A 156 -19.62 -17.69 2.68
CA GLU A 156 -18.95 -18.70 3.51
C GLU A 156 -17.67 -19.14 2.81
N VAL A 157 -16.51 -18.88 3.41
CA VAL A 157 -15.20 -19.21 2.82
C VAL A 157 -14.54 -20.36 3.57
N PRO A 158 -13.61 -21.10 2.93
CA PRO A 158 -12.76 -22.09 3.61
C PRO A 158 -12.05 -21.53 4.85
N GLU A 159 -11.76 -22.37 5.85
CA GLU A 159 -11.16 -21.96 7.14
C GLU A 159 -9.82 -21.21 7.01
N ASP A 160 -9.07 -21.49 5.95
CA ASP A 160 -7.78 -20.89 5.67
C ASP A 160 -7.88 -19.54 4.93
N TRP A 161 -9.07 -19.14 4.48
CA TRP A 161 -9.31 -17.86 3.82
C TRP A 161 -9.73 -16.82 4.86
N LYS A 162 -8.96 -15.74 4.94
CA LYS A 162 -9.20 -14.69 5.93
C LYS A 162 -9.95 -13.54 5.31
N ARG A 163 -11.13 -13.21 5.81
CA ARG A 163 -11.81 -11.97 5.44
C ARG A 163 -10.98 -10.77 5.91
N ILE A 164 -10.78 -9.81 5.03
CA ILE A 164 -10.09 -8.55 5.30
C ILE A 164 -10.98 -7.39 4.85
N ALA A 165 -10.62 -6.17 5.24
CA ALA A 165 -11.39 -4.99 4.89
C ALA A 165 -11.49 -4.81 3.36
N PRO A 166 -12.71 -4.64 2.80
CA PRO A 166 -12.88 -4.36 1.39
C PRO A 166 -12.40 -2.95 1.03
N GLY A 167 -11.87 -2.80 -0.19
CA GLY A 167 -11.60 -1.49 -0.77
C GLY A 167 -12.87 -0.79 -1.25
N MET A 168 -12.73 0.45 -1.74
CA MET A 168 -13.84 1.20 -2.32
C MET A 168 -14.50 0.39 -3.45
N MET A 169 -15.83 0.36 -3.49
CA MET A 169 -16.64 -0.39 -4.47
C MET A 169 -16.55 -1.94 -4.37
N GLN A 170 -15.92 -2.49 -3.32
CA GLN A 170 -15.91 -3.92 -3.05
C GLN A 170 -16.95 -4.24 -1.97
N HIS A 171 -17.73 -5.28 -2.21
CA HIS A 171 -18.66 -5.82 -1.23
C HIS A 171 -17.92 -6.63 -0.15
N ALA A 172 -16.88 -7.38 -0.55
CA ALA A 172 -16.03 -8.12 0.39
C ALA A 172 -14.62 -8.29 -0.18
N LYS A 173 -13.67 -8.60 0.70
CA LYS A 173 -12.29 -8.92 0.33
C LYS A 173 -11.73 -10.01 1.25
N PHE A 174 -10.90 -10.87 0.68
CA PHE A 174 -10.32 -12.00 1.38
C PHE A 174 -8.85 -12.13 1.05
N GLN A 175 -8.07 -12.55 2.03
CA GLN A 175 -6.69 -12.95 1.91
C GLN A 175 -6.63 -14.48 1.90
N ILE A 176 -6.14 -15.04 0.79
CA ILE A 176 -6.16 -16.47 0.52
C ILE A 176 -4.73 -17.00 0.44
N PRO A 177 -4.37 -18.07 1.17
CA PRO A 177 -3.08 -18.72 1.00
C PRO A 177 -3.00 -19.42 -0.36
N ALA A 178 -1.93 -19.16 -1.10
CA ALA A 178 -1.67 -19.72 -2.43
C ALA A 178 -0.19 -20.13 -2.50
N GLY A 179 0.09 -21.35 -2.06
CA GLY A 179 1.46 -21.84 -1.90
C GLY A 179 2.23 -21.06 -0.83
N GLU A 180 3.36 -20.46 -1.18
CA GLU A 180 4.17 -19.63 -0.27
C GLU A 180 3.69 -18.18 -0.18
N ARG A 181 2.61 -17.81 -0.89
CA ARG A 181 2.09 -16.45 -0.95
C ARG A 181 0.70 -16.32 -0.35
N MET A 182 0.36 -15.09 -0.01
CA MET A 182 -1.01 -14.69 0.26
C MET A 182 -1.49 -13.84 -0.92
N ILE A 183 -2.60 -14.21 -1.53
CA ILE A 183 -3.24 -13.46 -2.61
C ILE A 183 -4.51 -12.80 -2.10
N GLU A 184 -4.94 -11.73 -2.77
CA GLU A 184 -6.17 -11.03 -2.43
C GLU A 184 -7.27 -11.37 -3.44
N MET A 185 -8.42 -11.81 -2.93
CA MET A 185 -9.65 -11.94 -3.69
C MET A 185 -10.61 -10.83 -3.29
N SER A 186 -11.18 -10.16 -4.29
CA SER A 186 -12.24 -9.15 -4.11
C SER A 186 -13.58 -9.65 -4.63
N VAL A 187 -14.64 -9.30 -3.93
CA VAL A 187 -16.03 -9.46 -4.35
C VAL A 187 -16.61 -8.07 -4.56
N ALA A 188 -17.20 -7.80 -5.71
CA ALA A 188 -17.84 -6.54 -6.03
C ALA A 188 -19.23 -6.77 -6.63
N GLU A 189 -20.11 -5.79 -6.48
CA GLU A 189 -21.42 -5.76 -7.12
C GLU A 189 -21.56 -4.52 -8.00
N LEU A 190 -22.17 -4.67 -9.17
CA LEU A 190 -22.56 -3.56 -10.03
C LEU A 190 -23.98 -3.78 -10.53
N GLY A 191 -24.67 -2.70 -10.93
CA GLY A 191 -26.00 -2.81 -11.54
C GLY A 191 -25.98 -3.62 -12.84
N ARG A 192 -27.00 -4.46 -13.02
CA ARG A 192 -27.27 -5.17 -14.27
C ARG A 192 -27.96 -4.21 -15.24
N ASN A 193 -27.30 -3.90 -16.34
CA ASN A 193 -27.76 -2.87 -17.27
C ASN A 193 -27.63 -3.37 -18.72
N GLY A 194 -28.71 -3.21 -19.50
CA GLY A 194 -28.71 -3.51 -20.92
C GLY A 194 -28.65 -5.01 -21.22
N ASP A 195 -28.09 -5.34 -22.39
CA ASP A 195 -27.91 -6.72 -22.82
C ASP A 195 -26.81 -7.44 -22.02
N TRP A 196 -27.08 -8.69 -21.63
CA TRP A 196 -26.18 -9.47 -20.79
C TRP A 196 -24.86 -9.80 -21.50
N ASP A 197 -24.92 -10.19 -22.77
CA ASP A 197 -23.74 -10.58 -23.53
C ASP A 197 -22.83 -9.38 -23.79
N GLU A 198 -23.42 -8.23 -24.12
CA GLU A 198 -22.70 -6.96 -24.26
C GLU A 198 -22.07 -6.51 -22.94
N GLN A 199 -22.79 -6.64 -21.82
CA GLN A 199 -22.29 -6.25 -20.50
C GLN A 199 -21.09 -7.13 -20.08
N VAL A 200 -21.18 -8.45 -20.26
CA VAL A 200 -20.06 -9.37 -20.00
C VAL A 200 -18.89 -9.04 -20.92
N LEU A 201 -19.11 -8.91 -22.23
CA LEU A 201 -18.07 -8.58 -23.20
C LEU A 201 -17.31 -7.30 -22.83
N ALA A 202 -18.04 -6.25 -22.46
CA ALA A 202 -17.44 -4.99 -22.01
C ALA A 202 -16.63 -5.15 -20.72
N ASN A 203 -17.11 -5.95 -19.76
CA ASN A 203 -16.41 -6.21 -18.49
C ASN A 203 -15.14 -7.03 -18.69
N VAL A 204 -15.19 -8.11 -19.47
CA VAL A 204 -14.01 -8.94 -19.75
C VAL A 204 -12.98 -8.15 -20.53
N ASN A 205 -13.38 -7.34 -21.51
CA ASN A 205 -12.45 -6.45 -22.21
C ASN A 205 -11.81 -5.38 -21.31
N ARG A 206 -12.54 -4.88 -20.30
CA ARG A 206 -11.94 -4.02 -19.27
C ARG A 206 -10.86 -4.75 -18.47
N TRP A 207 -11.08 -6.02 -18.13
CA TRP A 207 -10.11 -6.85 -17.43
C TRP A 207 -8.89 -7.19 -18.29
N ARG A 208 -9.09 -7.53 -19.56
CA ARG A 208 -8.02 -7.70 -20.55
C ARG A 208 -7.11 -6.47 -20.64
N GLY A 209 -7.68 -5.27 -20.64
CA GLY A 209 -6.91 -4.03 -20.61
C GLY A 209 -6.03 -3.87 -19.36
N GLN A 210 -6.47 -4.36 -18.20
CA GLN A 210 -5.66 -4.40 -16.97
C GLN A 210 -4.50 -5.40 -17.08
N MET A 211 -4.71 -6.49 -17.82
CA MET A 211 -3.70 -7.51 -18.14
C MET A 211 -2.82 -7.15 -19.35
N ALA A 212 -2.87 -5.89 -19.80
CA ALA A 212 -2.13 -5.38 -20.95
C ALA A 212 -2.49 -6.06 -22.30
N LEU A 213 -3.65 -6.70 -22.40
CA LEU A 213 -4.12 -7.37 -23.61
C LEU A 213 -5.02 -6.46 -24.46
N PRO A 214 -5.06 -6.66 -25.80
CA PRO A 214 -6.04 -6.02 -26.65
C PRO A 214 -7.46 -6.53 -26.37
N PRO A 215 -8.50 -5.71 -26.63
CA PRO A 215 -9.88 -6.16 -26.54
C PRO A 215 -10.19 -7.22 -27.62
N GLU A 216 -11.14 -8.09 -27.32
CA GLU A 216 -11.70 -9.06 -28.25
C GLU A 216 -13.17 -8.76 -28.57
N THR A 217 -13.62 -9.27 -29.71
CA THR A 217 -15.00 -9.13 -30.19
C THR A 217 -15.78 -10.44 -30.10
N GLU A 218 -15.11 -11.55 -29.82
CA GLU A 218 -15.79 -12.84 -29.62
C GLU A 218 -16.66 -12.77 -28.37
N LYS A 219 -17.72 -13.59 -28.34
CA LYS A 219 -18.65 -13.63 -27.21
C LYS A 219 -17.89 -13.87 -25.92
N TYR A 220 -18.12 -13.00 -24.93
CA TYR A 220 -17.45 -12.99 -23.62
C TYR A 220 -15.92 -12.80 -23.64
N ALA A 221 -15.29 -12.46 -24.78
CA ALA A 221 -13.85 -12.18 -24.89
C ALA A 221 -12.94 -13.24 -24.23
N GLY A 222 -13.25 -14.52 -24.47
CA GLY A 222 -12.54 -15.68 -23.92
C GLY A 222 -13.08 -16.21 -22.60
N GLY A 223 -14.16 -15.64 -22.08
CA GLY A 223 -14.89 -16.19 -20.94
C GLY A 223 -15.65 -17.49 -21.27
N GLU A 224 -15.67 -18.42 -20.33
CA GLU A 224 -16.34 -19.71 -20.43
C GLU A 224 -17.62 -19.74 -19.60
N ALA A 225 -18.58 -20.60 -19.97
CA ALA A 225 -19.77 -20.81 -19.14
C ALA A 225 -19.39 -21.44 -17.79
N LEU A 226 -19.84 -20.82 -16.70
CA LEU A 226 -19.74 -21.33 -15.34
C LEU A 226 -21.07 -21.90 -14.89
N GLN A 227 -21.10 -23.19 -14.57
CA GLN A 227 -22.28 -23.81 -13.96
C GLN A 227 -22.26 -23.59 -12.45
N LEU A 228 -23.30 -22.95 -11.92
CA LEU A 228 -23.52 -22.79 -10.49
C LEU A 228 -24.50 -23.85 -9.99
N ASP A 229 -24.36 -24.23 -8.72
CA ASP A 229 -25.25 -25.16 -8.04
C ASP A 229 -26.57 -24.47 -7.64
N ASP A 230 -26.50 -23.20 -7.26
CA ASP A 230 -27.65 -22.36 -6.85
C ASP A 230 -27.58 -20.97 -7.52
N PRO A 231 -27.97 -20.86 -8.81
CA PRO A 231 -27.83 -19.60 -9.55
C PRO A 231 -28.86 -18.55 -9.09
N PRO A 232 -28.47 -17.28 -8.88
CA PRO A 232 -29.39 -16.21 -8.45
C PRO A 232 -30.29 -15.68 -9.57
N SER A 233 -30.07 -16.10 -10.82
CA SER A 233 -30.97 -15.84 -11.96
C SER A 233 -30.77 -16.88 -13.07
N ASP A 234 -31.67 -16.90 -14.05
CA ASP A 234 -31.59 -17.81 -15.22
C ASP A 234 -30.48 -17.45 -16.21
N ALA A 235 -29.77 -16.33 -16.01
CA ALA A 235 -28.72 -15.91 -16.92
C ALA A 235 -27.42 -16.71 -16.68
N GLN A 236 -26.71 -17.02 -17.76
CA GLN A 236 -25.48 -17.81 -17.71
C GLN A 236 -24.38 -17.04 -16.96
N ALA A 237 -23.89 -17.60 -15.85
CA ALA A 237 -22.67 -17.15 -15.18
C ALA A 237 -21.43 -17.47 -16.01
N ILE A 238 -20.40 -16.64 -15.92
CA ILE A 238 -19.21 -16.69 -16.76
C ILE A 238 -17.95 -16.79 -15.91
N TRP A 239 -17.08 -17.73 -16.25
CA TRP A 239 -15.74 -17.88 -15.70
C TRP A 239 -14.73 -17.26 -16.66
N VAL A 240 -13.76 -16.54 -16.12
CA VAL A 240 -12.74 -15.84 -16.89
C VAL A 240 -11.38 -16.19 -16.31
N SER A 241 -10.47 -16.64 -17.17
CA SER A 241 -9.06 -16.85 -16.84
C SER A 241 -8.22 -16.15 -17.91
N ILE A 242 -7.44 -15.16 -17.51
CA ILE A 242 -6.66 -14.31 -18.41
C ILE A 242 -5.21 -14.27 -17.94
N ASP A 243 -4.30 -14.69 -18.81
CA ASP A 243 -2.86 -14.53 -18.63
C ASP A 243 -2.37 -13.25 -19.29
N GLY A 244 -1.49 -12.52 -18.62
CA GLY A 244 -0.88 -11.32 -19.17
C GLY A 244 0.04 -10.62 -18.17
N VAL A 245 0.22 -9.32 -18.36
CA VAL A 245 1.03 -8.49 -17.44
C VAL A 245 0.10 -7.53 -16.73
N PHE A 246 -0.06 -7.69 -15.42
CA PHE A 246 -0.96 -6.85 -14.66
C PHE A 246 -0.36 -5.45 -14.50
N LYS A 247 -1.02 -4.47 -15.11
CA LYS A 247 -0.67 -3.06 -14.92
C LYS A 247 -1.19 -2.64 -13.53
N SER A 248 -0.30 -2.57 -12.55
CA SER A 248 -0.62 -2.04 -11.22
C SER A 248 -1.26 -0.65 -11.35
N GLY A 249 -2.55 -0.57 -11.04
CA GLY A 249 -3.38 0.62 -11.02
C GLY A 249 -4.66 0.31 -10.24
N PRO A 250 -5.44 1.33 -9.80
CA PRO A 250 -6.63 1.10 -8.99
C PRO A 250 -7.53 0.07 -9.67
N SER A 251 -7.70 -1.08 -9.02
CA SER A 251 -8.73 -2.03 -9.38
C SER A 251 -10.05 -1.25 -9.32
N MET A 252 -10.68 -1.08 -10.48
CA MET A 252 -11.89 -0.28 -10.75
C MET A 252 -11.65 1.23 -10.98
N GLY A 253 -11.83 1.67 -12.24
CA GLY A 253 -12.08 3.08 -12.56
C GLY A 253 -11.15 3.75 -13.58
N GLY A 254 -10.96 3.14 -14.76
CA GLY A 254 -10.43 3.89 -15.91
C GLY A 254 -11.45 4.94 -16.35
N ARG A 255 -11.25 6.21 -15.98
CA ARG A 255 -11.95 7.35 -16.58
C ARG A 255 -11.59 7.43 -18.08
N PRO A 256 -12.51 7.80 -18.98
CA PRO A 256 -12.13 8.12 -20.35
C PRO A 256 -11.20 9.35 -20.36
N PRO A 257 -10.21 9.42 -21.28
CA PRO A 257 -9.34 10.58 -21.39
C PRO A 257 -10.16 11.76 -21.92
N LEU A 258 -10.37 12.79 -21.10
CA LEU A 258 -10.85 14.08 -21.59
C LEU A 258 -9.69 14.80 -22.26
N ALA A 259 -9.73 14.86 -23.59
CA ALA A 259 -8.86 15.71 -24.36
C ALA A 259 -9.20 17.19 -24.11
N GLY A 260 -8.19 17.97 -23.70
CA GLY A 260 -8.05 19.39 -24.05
C GLY A 260 -8.83 20.41 -23.22
N ALA A 261 -8.14 21.06 -22.28
CA ALA A 261 -8.17 22.51 -22.01
C ALA A 261 -7.24 22.72 -20.80
N GLY A 262 -6.05 23.29 -20.98
CA GLY A 262 -5.90 24.74 -21.06
C GLY A 262 -5.74 25.26 -19.63
N GLY A 263 -4.48 25.38 -19.20
CA GLY A 263 -4.15 25.84 -17.86
C GLY A 263 -4.68 27.25 -17.57
N MET A 264 -5.01 27.52 -16.31
CA MET A 264 -5.05 28.86 -15.74
C MET A 264 -4.91 28.72 -14.22
N ALA A 265 -3.98 29.49 -13.65
CA ALA A 265 -3.72 29.54 -12.21
C ALA A 265 -4.92 30.11 -11.42
N PRO A 266 -5.10 29.77 -10.13
CA PRO A 266 -6.13 30.39 -9.30
C PRO A 266 -5.67 31.78 -8.81
N PRO A 267 -6.53 32.81 -8.80
CA PRO A 267 -6.29 34.00 -8.00
C PRO A 267 -6.78 33.80 -6.55
N ALA A 268 -6.16 34.58 -5.68
CA ALA A 268 -6.23 34.51 -4.22
C ALA A 268 -7.57 34.91 -3.58
N SER A 269 -7.74 34.42 -2.36
CA SER A 269 -8.87 34.56 -1.43
C SER A 269 -9.15 36.00 -0.95
N ALA A 270 -10.43 36.27 -0.66
CA ALA A 270 -10.93 37.33 0.23
C ALA A 270 -12.27 36.85 0.88
N PRO A 271 -12.72 37.46 2.01
CA PRO A 271 -13.19 36.70 3.18
C PRO A 271 -14.69 36.38 3.26
N VAL A 272 -14.97 35.52 4.25
CA VAL A 272 -16.18 34.77 4.60
C VAL A 272 -17.44 35.63 4.80
N ALA A 273 -18.51 35.26 4.09
CA ALA A 273 -19.88 35.47 4.49
C ALA A 273 -20.54 34.09 4.58
N ALA A 274 -21.39 33.87 5.60
CA ALA A 274 -22.07 32.61 5.88
C ALA A 274 -22.62 31.96 4.60
N ALA A 275 -21.94 30.93 4.11
CA ALA A 275 -22.28 30.27 2.87
C ALA A 275 -23.42 29.30 3.14
N THR A 276 -24.61 29.64 2.63
CA THR A 276 -25.69 28.69 2.42
C THR A 276 -25.18 27.53 1.56
N PRO A 277 -25.40 26.25 1.93
CA PRO A 277 -24.93 25.12 1.14
C PRO A 277 -25.51 25.13 -0.29
N PRO A 278 -24.77 24.64 -1.31
CA PRO A 278 -25.30 24.48 -2.65
C PRO A 278 -26.52 23.54 -2.64
N ALA A 279 -27.56 23.93 -3.40
CA ALA A 279 -28.93 23.42 -3.36
C ALA A 279 -29.14 21.96 -3.85
N ALA A 280 -28.17 21.06 -3.67
CA ALA A 280 -28.29 19.64 -4.01
C ALA A 280 -27.62 18.70 -2.99
N ALA A 281 -27.40 19.16 -1.76
CA ALA A 281 -26.87 18.31 -0.68
C ALA A 281 -28.02 17.52 -0.04
N LYS A 282 -27.87 16.19 0.07
CA LYS A 282 -28.80 15.30 0.78
C LYS A 282 -28.96 15.66 2.27
N TYR A 283 -27.98 16.39 2.82
CA TYR A 283 -27.95 16.84 4.21
C TYR A 283 -27.76 18.35 4.30
N GLU A 284 -28.44 18.95 5.26
CA GLU A 284 -28.23 20.33 5.73
C GLU A 284 -27.38 20.30 7.00
N TYR A 285 -26.50 21.28 7.14
CA TYR A 285 -25.59 21.39 8.28
C TYR A 285 -25.11 22.82 8.46
N GLU A 286 -24.70 23.16 9.68
CA GLU A 286 -24.06 24.43 10.02
C GLU A 286 -22.57 24.19 10.26
N LEU A 287 -21.70 24.88 9.51
CA LEU A 287 -20.25 24.72 9.62
C LEU A 287 -19.73 25.39 10.90
N PRO A 288 -18.86 24.71 11.68
CA PRO A 288 -18.16 25.34 12.78
C PRO A 288 -17.29 26.51 12.32
N GLU A 289 -17.01 27.43 13.24
CA GLU A 289 -16.11 28.56 12.98
C GLU A 289 -14.72 28.06 12.55
N GLY A 290 -14.15 28.70 11.53
CA GLY A 290 -12.83 28.35 11.00
C GLY A 290 -12.80 27.18 10.02
N TRP A 291 -13.92 26.46 9.82
CA TRP A 291 -13.98 25.36 8.84
C TRP A 291 -14.26 25.90 7.44
N THR A 292 -13.65 25.30 6.43
CA THR A 292 -13.86 25.66 5.03
C THR A 292 -14.38 24.48 4.24
N VAL A 293 -15.16 24.75 3.18
CA VAL A 293 -15.65 23.70 2.29
C VAL A 293 -14.49 23.14 1.47
N GLY A 294 -14.30 21.83 1.55
CA GLY A 294 -13.31 21.07 0.78
C GLY A 294 -13.87 20.56 -0.55
N SER A 295 -13.12 19.69 -1.21
CA SER A 295 -13.52 19.09 -2.48
C SER A 295 -14.52 17.94 -2.27
N ALA A 296 -15.80 18.22 -2.50
CA ALA A 296 -16.88 17.22 -2.54
C ALA A 296 -17.05 16.66 -3.97
N GLY A 297 -17.40 15.38 -4.10
CA GLY A 297 -17.53 14.70 -5.38
C GLY A 297 -17.30 13.19 -5.31
N GLY A 298 -17.85 12.45 -6.28
CA GLY A 298 -17.86 10.98 -6.24
C GLY A 298 -18.77 10.48 -5.13
N MET A 299 -18.23 9.67 -4.20
CA MET A 299 -18.95 9.17 -3.02
C MET A 299 -18.96 10.15 -1.83
N ARG A 300 -18.14 11.22 -1.88
CA ARG A 300 -18.12 12.25 -0.82
C ARG A 300 -19.32 13.16 -1.00
N LEU A 301 -20.32 13.00 -0.14
CA LEU A 301 -21.51 13.86 -0.07
C LEU A 301 -21.12 15.28 0.38
N ALA A 302 -20.16 15.37 1.30
CA ALA A 302 -19.55 16.63 1.70
C ALA A 302 -18.09 16.40 2.15
N ALA A 303 -17.28 17.45 2.07
CA ALA A 303 -15.92 17.48 2.58
C ALA A 303 -15.62 18.87 3.15
N PHE A 304 -14.87 18.93 4.26
CA PHE A 304 -14.51 20.16 4.95
C PHE A 304 -13.04 20.12 5.35
N ASN A 305 -12.34 21.23 5.17
CA ASN A 305 -10.98 21.39 5.70
C ASN A 305 -11.07 22.07 7.06
N VAL A 306 -10.34 21.51 8.02
CA VAL A 306 -10.26 21.97 9.40
C VAL A 306 -8.82 22.39 9.66
N GLU A 307 -8.61 23.68 9.83
CA GLU A 307 -7.31 24.22 10.25
C GLU A 307 -7.36 24.49 11.75
N THR A 308 -6.40 23.95 12.49
CA THR A 308 -6.20 24.20 13.92
C THR A 308 -4.79 24.74 14.13
N ASP A 309 -4.55 25.37 15.29
CA ASP A 309 -3.19 25.78 15.68
C ASP A 309 -2.20 24.58 15.73
N GLU A 310 -2.74 23.37 15.87
CA GLU A 310 -2.01 22.10 15.97
C GLU A 310 -1.91 21.34 14.63
N GLY A 311 -2.32 21.96 13.52
CA GLY A 311 -2.25 21.39 12.17
C GLY A 311 -3.59 21.25 11.46
N ALA A 312 -3.59 20.55 10.33
CA ALA A 312 -4.76 20.39 9.47
C ALA A 312 -5.42 19.00 9.65
N ALA A 313 -6.75 18.99 9.52
CA ALA A 313 -7.57 17.79 9.40
C ALA A 313 -8.60 17.98 8.28
N GLU A 314 -9.09 16.87 7.73
CA GLU A 314 -10.18 16.83 6.76
C GLU A 314 -11.37 16.09 7.39
N VAL A 315 -12.57 16.64 7.25
CA VAL A 315 -13.83 15.95 7.57
C VAL A 315 -14.53 15.58 6.28
N THR A 316 -15.01 14.34 6.18
CA THR A 316 -15.75 13.84 5.03
C THR A 316 -17.05 13.18 5.45
N MET A 317 -18.09 13.35 4.63
CA MET A 317 -19.38 12.67 4.77
C MET A 317 -19.57 11.73 3.58
N ILE A 318 -19.74 10.44 3.85
CA ILE A 318 -19.90 9.39 2.83
C ILE A 318 -21.01 8.45 3.27
N GLU A 319 -21.91 8.09 2.36
CA GLU A 319 -22.82 6.96 2.56
C GLU A 319 -22.22 5.71 1.94
N ALA A 320 -22.09 4.66 2.75
CA ALA A 320 -21.60 3.36 2.29
C ALA A 320 -22.28 2.23 3.06
N GLY A 321 -22.40 1.07 2.41
CA GLY A 321 -22.74 -0.20 3.08
C GLY A 321 -21.48 -0.97 3.43
N GLY A 322 -21.62 -2.00 4.27
CA GLY A 322 -20.52 -2.90 4.64
C GLY A 322 -20.57 -3.30 6.11
N ASP A 323 -19.66 -4.20 6.49
CA ASP A 323 -19.51 -4.66 7.86
C ASP A 323 -18.75 -3.65 8.74
N VAL A 324 -19.26 -3.40 9.94
CA VAL A 324 -18.75 -2.37 10.86
C VAL A 324 -17.38 -2.77 11.42
N GLU A 325 -17.22 -4.03 11.80
CA GLU A 325 -15.99 -4.56 12.39
C GLU A 325 -14.85 -4.52 11.36
N ALA A 326 -15.14 -4.90 10.12
CA ALA A 326 -14.20 -4.80 9.00
C ALA A 326 -13.77 -3.34 8.72
N ASN A 327 -14.69 -2.38 8.81
CA ASN A 327 -14.38 -0.95 8.63
C ASN A 327 -13.47 -0.43 9.75
N ILE A 328 -13.73 -0.82 11.00
CA ILE A 328 -12.90 -0.44 12.15
C ILE A 328 -11.50 -1.03 12.01
N GLY A 329 -11.36 -2.31 11.71
CA GLY A 329 -10.05 -2.94 11.52
C GLY A 329 -9.19 -2.23 10.46
N MET A 330 -9.80 -1.77 9.36
CA MET A 330 -9.12 -0.93 8.39
C MET A 330 -8.63 0.39 9.01
N TRP A 331 -9.50 1.13 9.70
CA TRP A 331 -9.11 2.43 10.26
C TRP A 331 -8.02 2.30 11.33
N VAL A 332 -8.05 1.23 12.12
CA VAL A 332 -6.98 0.90 13.06
C VAL A 332 -5.65 0.73 12.31
N SER A 333 -5.63 -0.04 11.23
CA SER A 333 -4.42 -0.22 10.41
C SER A 333 -3.93 1.07 9.71
N GLN A 334 -4.83 2.02 9.42
CA GLN A 334 -4.47 3.32 8.84
C GLN A 334 -3.82 4.28 9.84
N VAL A 335 -4.11 4.10 11.12
CA VAL A 335 -3.64 4.95 12.22
C VAL A 335 -2.41 4.33 12.89
N ASN A 336 -2.34 3.00 12.93
CA ASN A 336 -1.21 2.24 13.44
C ASN A 336 -0.86 1.08 12.49
N ALA A 337 0.25 1.21 11.78
CA ALA A 337 0.75 0.17 10.86
C ALA A 337 1.20 -1.11 11.60
N GLU A 338 1.47 -1.04 12.90
CA GLU A 338 1.85 -2.18 13.74
C GLU A 338 0.66 -2.80 14.50
N SER A 339 -0.57 -2.37 14.17
CA SER A 339 -1.77 -2.85 14.84
C SER A 339 -1.98 -4.36 14.70
N LYS A 340 -2.54 -4.96 15.76
CA LYS A 340 -2.90 -6.37 15.86
C LYS A 340 -4.41 -6.55 15.66
N PRO A 341 -4.87 -7.77 15.33
CA PRO A 341 -6.30 -8.06 15.16
C PRO A 341 -7.16 -7.65 16.37
N ASP A 342 -6.66 -7.84 17.59
CA ASP A 342 -7.38 -7.50 18.83
C ASP A 342 -7.58 -5.99 19.04
N ASP A 343 -6.80 -5.15 18.35
CA ASP A 343 -6.90 -3.68 18.47
C ASP A 343 -8.22 -3.16 17.85
N ALA A 344 -8.77 -3.87 16.87
CA ALA A 344 -10.07 -3.54 16.28
C ALA A 344 -11.22 -3.82 17.25
N ALA A 345 -11.17 -4.95 17.96
CA ALA A 345 -12.18 -5.31 18.96
C ALA A 345 -12.19 -4.30 20.12
N ALA A 346 -11.02 -3.84 20.57
CA ALA A 346 -10.91 -2.82 21.61
C ALA A 346 -11.54 -1.47 21.18
N VAL A 347 -11.36 -1.07 19.92
CA VAL A 347 -11.99 0.15 19.38
C VAL A 347 -13.50 0.00 19.25
N LEU A 348 -13.98 -1.17 18.81
CA LEU A 348 -15.41 -1.44 18.71
C LEU A 348 -16.10 -1.33 20.08
N GLU A 349 -15.51 -1.91 21.13
CA GLU A 349 -16.01 -1.82 22.51
C GLU A 349 -15.92 -0.41 23.09
N ALA A 350 -14.96 0.40 22.64
CA ALA A 350 -14.78 1.79 23.06
C ALA A 350 -15.68 2.78 22.31
N GLY A 351 -16.58 2.30 21.44
CA GLY A 351 -17.52 3.14 20.71
C GLY A 351 -18.44 3.92 21.65
N GLU A 352 -18.54 5.23 21.44
CA GLU A 352 -19.45 6.10 22.18
C GLU A 352 -20.75 6.31 21.41
N GLU A 353 -21.89 6.19 22.09
CA GLU A 353 -23.17 6.52 21.48
C GLU A 353 -23.28 8.03 21.23
N VAL A 354 -23.70 8.39 20.02
CA VAL A 354 -23.94 9.79 19.63
C VAL A 354 -25.22 9.88 18.83
N THR A 355 -26.03 10.92 19.07
CA THR A 355 -27.25 11.16 18.31
C THR A 355 -26.99 12.16 17.18
N VAL A 356 -27.26 11.73 15.95
CA VAL A 356 -27.12 12.54 14.73
C VAL A 356 -28.40 12.41 13.93
N MET A 357 -29.02 13.52 13.52
CA MET A 357 -30.33 13.51 12.83
C MET A 357 -31.46 12.80 13.60
N GLY A 358 -31.36 12.67 14.92
CA GLY A 358 -32.30 11.89 15.73
C GLY A 358 -32.11 10.37 15.67
N ILE A 359 -31.05 9.90 15.00
CA ILE A 359 -30.67 8.49 14.92
C ILE A 359 -29.50 8.25 15.88
N THR A 360 -29.57 7.15 16.64
CA THR A 360 -28.43 6.69 17.46
C THR A 360 -27.36 6.11 16.55
N GLY A 361 -26.23 6.81 16.46
CA GLY A 361 -25.01 6.34 15.84
C GLY A 361 -23.95 5.98 16.88
N THR A 362 -22.80 5.50 16.39
CA THR A 362 -21.64 5.18 17.20
C THR A 362 -20.44 5.97 16.72
N ARG A 363 -19.71 6.58 17.65
CA ARG A 363 -18.50 7.35 17.38
C ARG A 363 -17.27 6.62 17.91
N PHE A 364 -16.28 6.48 17.05
CA PHE A 364 -15.01 5.83 17.34
C PHE A 364 -13.87 6.84 17.22
N ARG A 365 -13.01 6.88 18.24
CA ARG A 365 -11.81 7.71 18.25
C ARG A 365 -10.57 6.84 18.19
N LEU A 366 -9.86 6.92 17.08
CA LEU A 366 -8.65 6.16 16.81
C LEU A 366 -7.48 7.14 16.79
N TYR A 367 -6.80 7.23 17.93
CA TYR A 367 -5.53 7.93 18.04
C TYR A 367 -4.40 6.90 17.88
N GLY A 368 -3.42 7.19 17.03
CA GLY A 368 -2.21 6.37 16.92
C GLY A 368 -1.39 6.43 18.20
N GLU A 369 -0.20 5.83 18.17
CA GLU A 369 0.76 5.99 19.26
C GLU A 369 1.09 7.46 19.51
N GLU A 370 1.55 7.79 20.72
CA GLU A 370 1.92 9.15 21.08
C GLU A 370 3.05 9.66 20.16
N GLY A 371 2.74 10.66 19.33
CA GLY A 371 3.64 11.16 18.26
C GLY A 371 3.41 10.55 16.86
N GLY A 372 2.35 9.74 16.68
CA GLY A 372 1.97 9.17 15.40
C GLY A 372 1.58 10.22 14.34
N GLU A 373 1.64 9.83 13.07
CA GLU A 373 1.42 10.75 11.94
C GLU A 373 -0.07 11.04 11.67
N LYS A 374 -0.98 10.19 12.16
CA LYS A 374 -2.40 10.22 11.78
C LYS A 374 -3.31 9.83 12.95
N ALA A 375 -4.47 10.47 13.02
CA ALA A 375 -5.60 10.04 13.82
C ALA A 375 -6.88 10.06 12.97
N ILE A 376 -7.85 9.24 13.38
CA ILE A 376 -9.18 9.16 12.79
C ILE A 376 -10.21 9.30 13.90
N ASP A 377 -11.15 10.22 13.72
CA ASP A 377 -12.39 10.28 14.50
C ASP A 377 -13.55 10.05 13.53
N VAL A 378 -14.38 9.05 13.78
CA VAL A 378 -15.43 8.66 12.85
C VAL A 378 -16.72 8.39 13.58
N THR A 379 -17.79 9.04 13.10
CA THR A 379 -19.16 8.79 13.53
C THR A 379 -19.88 8.02 12.45
N MET A 380 -20.45 6.88 12.84
CA MET A 380 -21.28 6.03 11.99
C MET A 380 -22.74 6.18 12.40
N VAL A 381 -23.59 6.59 11.46
CA VAL A 381 -25.04 6.72 11.67
C VAL A 381 -25.75 5.71 10.78
N PRO A 382 -26.43 4.69 11.34
CA PRO A 382 -27.14 3.71 10.54
C PRO A 382 -28.32 4.36 9.81
N LEU A 383 -28.46 4.10 8.51
CA LEU A 383 -29.55 4.63 7.69
C LEU A 383 -30.56 3.53 7.34
N GLU A 384 -31.78 3.94 7.01
CA GLU A 384 -32.78 3.04 6.44
C GLU A 384 -32.28 2.49 5.08
N GLY A 385 -32.42 1.19 4.86
CA GLY A 385 -31.91 0.51 3.65
C GLY A 385 -30.55 -0.18 3.81
N GLY A 386 -30.02 -0.28 5.04
CA GLY A 386 -28.84 -1.10 5.35
C GLY A 386 -27.49 -0.44 5.04
N SER A 387 -27.48 0.83 4.63
CA SER A 387 -26.27 1.65 4.54
C SER A 387 -26.04 2.45 5.82
N SER A 388 -24.87 3.06 5.95
CA SER A 388 -24.55 3.98 7.04
C SER A 388 -23.96 5.28 6.50
N LEU A 389 -24.28 6.40 7.14
CA LEU A 389 -23.60 7.67 6.95
C LEU A 389 -22.36 7.69 7.84
N PHE A 390 -21.19 7.77 7.21
CA PHE A 390 -19.91 7.93 7.87
C PHE A 390 -19.48 9.39 7.83
N ILE A 391 -19.35 10.00 9.00
CA ILE A 391 -18.79 11.34 9.19
C ILE A 391 -17.40 11.14 9.78
N LYS A 392 -16.38 11.25 8.95
CA LYS A 392 -14.99 10.89 9.29
C LYS A 392 -14.09 12.11 9.24
N MET A 393 -13.46 12.41 10.37
CA MET A 393 -12.33 13.32 10.49
C MET A 393 -11.01 12.55 10.41
N THR A 394 -10.03 13.09 9.70
CA THR A 394 -8.70 12.51 9.57
C THR A 394 -7.66 13.61 9.49
N GLY A 395 -6.59 13.50 10.27
CA GLY A 395 -5.53 14.51 10.29
C GLY A 395 -4.42 14.15 11.28
N ALA A 396 -3.57 15.11 11.60
CA ALA A 396 -2.58 14.95 12.67
C ALA A 396 -3.29 14.71 14.02
N PRO A 397 -2.77 13.84 14.92
CA PRO A 397 -3.44 13.53 16.18
C PRO A 397 -3.78 14.74 17.04
N ALA A 398 -2.89 15.73 17.09
CA ALA A 398 -3.11 16.96 17.83
C ALA A 398 -4.26 17.80 17.23
N ALA A 399 -4.32 17.91 15.90
CA ALA A 399 -5.40 18.60 15.20
C ALA A 399 -6.76 17.91 15.38
N VAL A 400 -6.82 16.58 15.25
CA VAL A 400 -8.06 15.80 15.46
C VAL A 400 -8.54 15.92 16.91
N LYS A 401 -7.62 15.90 17.87
CA LYS A 401 -7.95 16.10 19.29
C LYS A 401 -8.44 17.51 19.59
N ALA A 402 -7.81 18.54 19.01
CA ALA A 402 -8.25 19.93 19.15
C ALA A 402 -9.64 20.17 18.54
N ALA A 403 -9.97 19.45 17.47
CA ALA A 403 -11.23 19.55 16.78
C ALA A 403 -12.36 18.66 17.35
N ASP A 404 -12.13 17.90 18.42
CA ASP A 404 -13.14 16.98 19.00
C ASP A 404 -14.44 17.69 19.41
N LYS A 405 -14.33 18.81 20.12
CA LYS A 405 -15.50 19.60 20.54
C LYS A 405 -16.21 20.25 19.35
N PRO A 406 -15.52 20.98 18.44
CA PRO A 406 -16.14 21.49 17.21
C PRO A 406 -16.82 20.41 16.37
N LEU A 407 -16.23 19.22 16.25
CA LEU A 407 -16.84 18.09 15.54
C LEU A 407 -18.11 17.62 16.24
N THR A 408 -18.11 17.50 17.57
CA THR A 408 -19.30 17.12 18.34
C THR A 408 -20.46 18.11 18.11
N GLU A 409 -20.16 19.41 18.14
CA GLU A 409 -21.15 20.46 17.87
C GLU A 409 -21.67 20.36 16.43
N PHE A 410 -20.79 20.15 15.45
CA PHE A 410 -21.15 19.93 14.04
C PHE A 410 -22.11 18.74 13.86
N LEU A 411 -21.86 17.60 14.52
CA LEU A 411 -22.71 16.41 14.42
C LEU A 411 -24.18 16.70 14.82
N HIS A 412 -24.39 17.63 15.76
CA HIS A 412 -25.74 18.02 16.20
C HIS A 412 -26.46 19.00 15.24
N THR A 413 -25.76 19.59 14.27
CA THR A 413 -26.37 20.50 13.29
C THR A 413 -26.86 19.77 12.04
N ILE A 414 -26.36 18.54 11.79
CA ILE A 414 -26.69 17.74 10.61
C ILE A 414 -28.17 17.32 10.64
N LYS A 415 -28.87 17.59 9.54
CA LYS A 415 -30.28 17.22 9.30
C LYS A 415 -30.46 16.72 7.86
N PRO A 416 -31.43 15.83 7.59
CA PRO A 416 -31.83 15.53 6.22
C PRO A 416 -32.29 16.82 5.53
N SER A 417 -31.91 17.02 4.27
CA SER A 417 -32.44 18.16 3.50
C SER A 417 -33.90 17.91 3.14
N ALA A 418 -34.71 18.97 3.11
CA ALA A 418 -36.13 18.89 2.76
C ALA A 418 -36.42 18.34 1.34
N ASN A 419 -35.38 18.18 0.51
CA ASN A 419 -35.45 17.68 -0.87
C ASN A 419 -34.74 16.32 -1.07
N GLY A 420 -34.24 15.67 -0.01
CA GLY A 420 -33.32 14.52 -0.06
C GLY A 420 -33.89 13.18 0.38
#